data_AF-A0AAU5PGT0-F1
#
_entry.id   AF-A0AAU5PGT0-F1
#
_cell.length_a   1.000
_cell.length_b   1.000
_cell.length_c   1.000
_cell.angle_alpha   90.00
_cell.angle_beta   90.00
_cell.angle_gamma   90.00
#
_symmetry.space_group_name_H-M   'P 1'
#
loop_
_entity.id
_entity.type
_entity.pdbx_description
1 polymer ?
#
loop_
_entity_poly.entity_id
_entity_poly.type
_entity_poly.pdbx_seq_one_letter_code
_entity_poly.pdbx_strand_id
1 'polypeptide(L)'
;MPSQLRRSTARAHQLITEGERLLPTARDKTKGVFLAYRAARYLDQKQPETAAAAATQSLLMARRIGGPRCVSLVNDLLPRFKPYARADGVPKILQLAAAGRSTGSDGGRVHVPGIPVQAITFRASFEAVV
;
A
#
# COMPACT_ATOMS: atom_id res chain seq x y z
N MET A 1 8.05 28.19 -15.48
CA MET A 1 6.74 27.70 -15.97
C MET A 1 6.38 26.33 -15.36
N PRO A 2 5.79 26.24 -14.14
CA PRO A 2 5.55 24.95 -13.45
C PRO A 2 4.08 24.44 -13.49
N SER A 3 3.13 25.22 -14.01
CA SER A 3 1.68 24.94 -13.85
C SER A 3 1.12 23.84 -14.77
N GLN A 4 1.85 23.42 -15.82
CA GLN A 4 1.42 22.34 -16.71
C GLN A 4 1.77 20.94 -16.17
N LEU A 5 2.94 20.78 -15.53
CA LEU A 5 3.36 19.49 -14.96
C LEU A 5 2.45 19.05 -13.80
N ARG A 6 2.03 19.99 -12.93
CA ARG A 6 1.10 19.72 -11.81
C ARG A 6 -0.31 19.30 -12.27
N ARG A 7 -0.76 19.79 -13.44
CA ARG A 7 -2.06 19.40 -14.03
C ARG A 7 -2.01 18.00 -14.65
N SER A 8 -0.89 17.64 -15.28
CA SER A 8 -0.68 16.29 -15.84
C SER A 8 -0.72 15.21 -14.75
N THR A 9 -0.08 15.45 -13.61
CA THR A 9 -0.08 14.49 -12.50
C THR A 9 -1.47 14.34 -11.85
N ALA A 10 -2.23 15.42 -11.69
CA ALA A 10 -3.59 15.36 -11.16
C ALA A 10 -4.53 14.55 -12.09
N ARG A 11 -4.44 14.79 -13.41
CA ARG A 11 -5.21 14.04 -14.41
C ARG A 11 -4.81 12.56 -14.46
N ALA A 12 -3.52 12.26 -14.35
CA ALA A 12 -3.04 10.88 -14.26
C ALA A 12 -3.61 10.15 -13.04
N HIS A 13 -3.67 10.79 -11.87
CA HIS A 13 -4.27 10.19 -10.67
C HIS A 13 -5.77 9.92 -10.83
N GLN A 14 -6.50 10.81 -11.50
CA GLN A 14 -7.92 10.61 -11.78
C GLN A 14 -8.14 9.40 -12.69
N LEU A 15 -7.38 9.29 -13.79
CA LEU A 15 -7.48 8.17 -14.73
C LEU A 15 -7.10 6.83 -14.07
N ILE A 16 -6.09 6.82 -13.20
CA ILE A 16 -5.72 5.63 -12.42
C ILE A 16 -6.83 5.26 -11.44
N THR A 17 -7.39 6.23 -10.72
CA THR A 17 -8.49 6.00 -9.77
C THR A 17 -9.72 5.44 -10.48
N GLU A 18 -10.02 5.93 -11.68
CA GLU A 18 -11.16 5.46 -12.47
C GLU A 18 -10.92 4.04 -13.00
N GLY A 19 -9.73 3.79 -13.57
CA GLY A 19 -9.34 2.45 -14.00
C GLY A 19 -9.40 1.42 -12.86
N GLU A 20 -8.95 1.78 -11.65
CA GLU A 20 -9.04 0.94 -10.45
C GLU A 20 -10.48 0.53 -10.11
N ARG A 21 -11.46 1.44 -10.24
CA ARG A 21 -12.88 1.16 -9.97
C ARG A 21 -13.48 0.17 -10.97
N LEU A 22 -13.02 0.21 -12.21
CA LEU A 22 -13.53 -0.62 -13.30
C LEU A 22 -12.91 -2.04 -13.33
N LEU A 23 -11.86 -2.30 -12.55
CA LEU A 23 -11.21 -3.62 -12.56
C LEU A 23 -12.19 -4.71 -12.07
N PRO A 24 -12.26 -5.89 -12.73
CA PRO A 24 -13.05 -7.01 -12.24
C PRO A 24 -12.48 -7.58 -10.94
N THR A 25 -13.25 -8.37 -10.21
CA THR A 25 -12.83 -9.04 -8.96
C THR A 25 -11.61 -9.94 -9.15
N ALA A 26 -11.42 -10.51 -10.35
CA ALA A 26 -10.21 -11.24 -10.74
C ALA A 26 -8.91 -10.41 -10.66
N ARG A 27 -9.01 -9.09 -10.54
CA ARG A 27 -7.88 -8.15 -10.44
C ARG A 27 -7.75 -7.51 -9.04
N ASP A 28 -8.39 -8.08 -8.02
CA ASP A 28 -8.29 -7.58 -6.64
C ASP A 28 -6.84 -7.56 -6.11
N LYS A 29 -5.98 -8.49 -6.57
CA LYS A 29 -4.54 -8.44 -6.27
C LYS A 29 -3.90 -7.13 -6.75
N THR A 30 -4.22 -6.70 -7.97
CA THR A 30 -3.73 -5.45 -8.54
C THR A 30 -4.27 -4.25 -7.77
N LYS A 31 -5.59 -4.20 -7.53
CA LYS A 31 -6.23 -3.15 -6.74
C LYS A 31 -5.58 -2.97 -5.37
N GLY A 32 -5.34 -4.06 -4.65
CA GLY A 32 -4.72 -4.02 -3.33
C GLY A 32 -3.33 -3.39 -3.33
N VAL A 33 -2.50 -3.71 -4.34
CA VAL A 33 -1.17 -3.14 -4.50
C VAL A 33 -1.24 -1.65 -4.83
N PHE A 34 -2.13 -1.25 -5.74
CA PHE A 34 -2.34 0.15 -6.10
C PHE A 34 -2.78 1.00 -4.90
N LEU A 35 -3.72 0.50 -4.09
CA LEU A 35 -4.15 1.17 -2.86
C LEU A 35 -3.00 1.39 -1.85
N ALA A 36 -2.09 0.42 -1.73
CA ALA A 36 -0.91 0.57 -0.86
C ALA A 36 0.05 1.66 -1.38
N TYR A 37 0.30 1.72 -2.69
CA TYR A 37 1.10 2.80 -3.26
C TYR A 37 0.44 4.18 -3.11
N ARG A 38 -0.88 4.26 -3.28
CA ARG A 38 -1.62 5.51 -3.04
C ARG A 38 -1.49 5.96 -1.59
N ALA A 39 -1.60 5.05 -0.62
CA ALA A 39 -1.39 5.36 0.78
C ALA A 39 0.02 5.95 1.04
N ALA A 40 1.06 5.34 0.45
CA ALA A 40 2.42 5.85 0.53
C ALA A 40 2.55 7.28 -0.01
N ARG A 41 1.92 7.57 -1.17
CA ARG A 41 1.93 8.91 -1.78
C ARG A 41 1.13 9.94 -0.98
N TYR A 42 0.04 9.56 -0.33
CA TYR A 42 -0.71 10.47 0.53
C TYR A 42 0.09 10.82 1.80
N LEU A 43 0.84 9.86 2.35
CA LEU A 43 1.79 10.14 3.44
C LEU A 43 2.91 11.09 3.00
N ASP A 44 3.44 10.96 1.78
CA ASP A 44 4.44 11.91 1.24
C ASP A 44 3.86 13.33 1.11
N GLN A 45 2.55 13.43 0.89
CA GLN A 45 1.82 14.69 0.80
C GLN A 45 1.29 15.19 2.16
N LYS A 46 1.66 14.53 3.27
CA LYS A 46 1.16 14.84 4.62
C LYS A 46 -0.37 14.83 4.73
N GLN A 47 -1.02 13.90 4.04
CA GLN A 47 -2.47 13.65 4.10
C GLN A 47 -2.74 12.31 4.82
N PRO A 48 -2.60 12.26 6.16
CA PRO A 48 -2.62 11.01 6.91
C PRO A 48 -3.99 10.31 6.91
N GLU A 49 -5.09 11.06 6.90
CA GLU A 49 -6.45 10.51 6.90
C GLU A 49 -6.74 9.78 5.58
N THR A 50 -6.45 10.44 4.46
CA THR A 50 -6.59 9.85 3.11
C THR A 50 -5.66 8.64 2.94
N ALA A 51 -4.45 8.72 3.48
CA ALA A 51 -3.52 7.60 3.50
C ALA A 51 -4.05 6.42 4.31
N ALA A 52 -4.60 6.67 5.50
CA ALA A 52 -5.14 5.65 6.39
C ALA A 52 -6.34 4.94 5.77
N ALA A 53 -7.21 5.68 5.08
CA ALA A 53 -8.34 5.11 4.33
C ALA A 53 -7.85 4.15 3.24
N ALA A 54 -6.90 4.57 2.41
CA ALA A 54 -6.33 3.74 1.34
C ALA A 54 -5.60 2.50 1.89
N ALA A 55 -4.78 2.66 2.93
CA ALA A 55 -4.06 1.56 3.58
C ALA A 55 -5.02 0.54 4.21
N THR A 56 -6.10 1.01 4.84
CA THR A 56 -7.14 0.15 5.42
C THR A 56 -7.84 -0.67 4.34
N GLN A 57 -8.22 -0.05 3.23
CA GLN A 57 -8.84 -0.76 2.10
C GLN A 57 -7.89 -1.81 1.52
N SER A 58 -6.61 -1.48 1.33
CA SER A 58 -5.59 -2.44 0.87
C SER A 58 -5.49 -3.64 1.82
N LEU A 59 -5.39 -3.40 3.13
CA LEU A 59 -5.22 -4.45 4.14
C LEU A 59 -6.46 -5.36 4.24
N LEU A 60 -7.66 -4.79 4.23
CA LEU A 60 -8.90 -5.58 4.26
C LEU A 60 -9.06 -6.44 3.01
N MET A 61 -8.73 -5.89 1.83
CA MET A 61 -8.71 -6.63 0.59
C MET A 61 -7.68 -7.76 0.62
N ALA A 62 -6.47 -7.47 1.09
CA ALA A 62 -5.39 -8.45 1.25
C ALA A 62 -5.81 -9.65 2.10
N ARG A 63 -6.53 -9.39 3.20
CA ARG A 63 -7.08 -10.45 4.07
C ARG A 63 -8.14 -11.28 3.37
N ARG A 64 -9.03 -10.65 2.60
CA ARG A 64 -10.08 -11.34 1.85
C ARG A 64 -9.52 -12.28 0.78
N ILE A 65 -8.48 -11.84 0.05
CA ILE A 65 -7.95 -12.58 -1.10
C ILE A 65 -6.71 -13.44 -0.78
N GLY A 66 -6.25 -13.44 0.48
CA GLY A 66 -5.00 -14.09 0.87
C GLY A 66 -3.78 -13.50 0.17
N GLY A 67 -3.67 -12.16 0.11
CA GLY A 67 -2.62 -11.44 -0.61
C GLY A 67 -1.47 -10.98 0.29
N PRO A 68 -0.43 -11.80 0.56
CA PRO A 68 0.65 -11.46 1.50
C PRO A 68 1.42 -10.20 1.10
N ARG A 69 1.58 -9.94 -0.21
CA ARG A 69 2.27 -8.75 -0.72
C ARG A 69 1.63 -7.44 -0.27
N CYS A 70 0.30 -7.35 -0.31
CA CYS A 70 -0.41 -6.14 0.12
C CYS A 70 -0.27 -5.93 1.64
N VAL A 71 -0.27 -7.02 2.42
CA VAL A 71 -0.01 -6.96 3.87
C VAL A 71 1.38 -6.41 4.15
N SER A 72 2.41 -6.92 3.48
CA SER A 72 3.79 -6.42 3.64
C SER A 72 3.90 -4.94 3.29
N LEU A 73 3.36 -4.52 2.13
CA LEU A 73 3.39 -3.11 1.72
C LEU A 73 2.72 -2.18 2.73
N VAL A 74 1.58 -2.58 3.31
CA VAL A 74 0.91 -1.77 4.34
C VAL A 74 1.70 -1.76 5.64
N ASN A 75 2.31 -2.89 6.03
CA ASN A 75 3.15 -2.97 7.23
C ASN A 75 4.36 -2.03 7.16
N ASP A 76 4.98 -1.90 5.98
CA ASP A 76 6.11 -1.00 5.74
C ASP A 76 5.73 0.48 5.93
N LEU A 77 4.44 0.82 5.79
CA LEU A 77 3.93 2.18 6.00
C LEU A 77 3.63 2.51 7.47
N LEU A 78 3.46 1.51 8.35
CA LEU A 78 3.04 1.75 9.74
C LEU A 78 3.96 2.70 10.52
N PRO A 79 5.30 2.66 10.39
CA PRO A 79 6.17 3.63 11.07
C PRO A 79 5.89 5.07 10.64
N ARG A 80 5.49 5.30 9.38
CA ARG A 80 5.18 6.62 8.83
C ARG A 80 3.84 7.18 9.33
N PHE A 81 2.96 6.33 9.84
CA PHE A 81 1.70 6.74 10.48
C PHE A 81 1.88 7.16 11.94
N LYS A 82 2.98 6.78 12.62
CA LYS A 82 3.21 7.07 14.04
C LYS A 82 3.10 8.57 14.40
N PRO A 83 3.66 9.52 13.63
CA PRO A 83 3.51 10.95 13.91
C PRO A 83 2.05 11.43 13.86
N TYR A 84 1.18 10.71 13.17
CA TYR A 84 -0.23 11.02 12.95
C TYR A 84 -1.14 10.09 13.76
N ALA A 85 -0.67 9.52 14.87
CA ALA A 85 -1.40 8.50 15.62
C ALA A 85 -2.81 8.93 16.08
N ARG A 86 -3.10 10.24 16.15
CA ARG A 86 -4.40 10.80 16.53
C ARG A 86 -5.25 11.26 15.33
N ALA A 87 -4.72 11.23 14.12
CA ALA A 87 -5.47 11.58 12.92
C ALA A 87 -6.55 10.53 12.62
N ASP A 88 -7.65 10.98 12.03
CA ASP A 88 -8.80 10.12 11.77
C ASP A 88 -8.44 8.91 10.92
N GLY A 89 -8.91 7.74 11.33
CA GLY A 89 -8.62 6.46 10.67
C GLY A 89 -7.21 5.89 10.92
N VAL A 90 -6.24 6.68 11.38
CA VAL A 90 -4.89 6.19 11.70
C VAL A 90 -4.88 5.15 12.84
N PRO A 91 -5.58 5.36 13.97
CA PRO A 91 -5.69 4.33 15.01
C PRO A 91 -6.21 2.99 14.48
N LYS A 92 -7.20 3.03 13.56
CA LYS A 92 -7.81 1.84 12.99
C LYS A 92 -6.82 1.02 12.18
N ILE A 93 -6.02 1.64 11.32
CA ILE A 93 -5.03 0.89 10.53
C ILE A 93 -3.93 0.30 11.42
N LEU A 94 -3.48 1.02 12.45
CA LEU A 94 -2.48 0.52 13.40
C LEU A 94 -3.02 -0.69 14.18
N GLN A 95 -4.27 -0.63 14.65
CA GLN A 95 -4.93 -1.73 15.35
C GLN A 95 -5.15 -2.94 14.44
N LEU A 96 -5.67 -2.71 13.21
CA LEU A 96 -5.87 -3.78 12.25
C LEU A 96 -4.56 -4.50 11.96
N ALA A 97 -3.49 -3.77 11.66
CA ALA A 97 -2.20 -4.38 11.37
C ALA A 97 -1.64 -5.17 12.57
N ALA A 98 -1.88 -4.72 13.81
CA ALA A 98 -1.51 -5.48 15.01
C ALA A 98 -2.28 -6.80 15.12
N ALA A 99 -3.60 -6.79 14.91
CA ALA A 99 -4.44 -7.99 15.01
C ALA A 99 -4.11 -9.07 13.97
N GLY A 100 -3.57 -8.68 12.82
CA GLY A 100 -3.14 -9.63 11.78
C GLY A 100 -1.82 -10.35 12.08
N ARG A 101 -1.02 -9.84 13.03
CA ARG A 101 0.24 -10.48 13.45
C ARG A 101 0.00 -11.54 14.52
N SER A 102 -1.05 -11.41 15.32
CA SER A 102 -1.42 -12.38 16.36
C SER A 102 -2.06 -13.65 15.82
N THR A 103 -2.61 -13.63 14.60
CA THR A 103 -3.27 -14.79 13.97
C THR A 103 -2.35 -15.61 13.05
N GLY A 104 -1.05 -15.26 12.99
CA GLY A 104 -0.08 -15.87 12.08
C GLY A 104 1.26 -16.13 12.78
N SER A 105 1.23 -16.94 13.84
CA SER A 105 2.44 -17.59 14.37
C SER A 105 2.58 -18.97 13.72
N ASP A 106 2.76 -19.01 12.40
CA ASP A 106 3.47 -20.11 11.77
C ASP A 106 4.24 -19.62 10.53
N GLY A 107 5.41 -20.22 10.34
CA GLY A 107 6.59 -19.66 9.71
C GLY A 107 6.47 -19.25 8.24
N GLY A 108 7.23 -18.21 7.90
CA GLY A 108 7.43 -17.81 6.50
C GLY A 108 8.47 -16.71 6.32
N ARG A 109 9.50 -16.62 7.18
CA ARG A 109 10.73 -15.94 6.77
C ARG A 109 11.36 -16.80 5.70
N VAL A 110 11.12 -16.46 4.44
CA VAL A 110 12.06 -16.81 3.37
C VAL A 110 13.37 -16.07 3.67
N HIS A 111 14.26 -16.72 4.42
CA HIS A 111 15.66 -16.36 4.44
C HIS A 111 16.21 -16.67 3.04
N VAL A 112 16.39 -15.62 2.23
CA VAL A 112 17.17 -15.70 1.01
C VAL A 112 18.62 -15.42 1.42
N PRO A 113 19.52 -16.42 1.45
CA PRO A 113 20.91 -16.16 1.80
C PRO A 113 21.54 -15.29 0.69
N GLY A 114 22.07 -14.13 1.06
CA GLY A 114 22.98 -13.36 0.20
C GLY A 114 22.58 -11.97 -0.28
N ILE A 115 21.51 -11.34 0.22
CA ILE A 115 21.23 -9.92 -0.12
C ILE A 115 21.30 -9.03 1.11
N PRO A 116 22.27 -8.09 1.20
CA PRO A 116 22.33 -7.15 2.30
C PRO A 116 21.08 -6.25 2.28
N VAL A 117 20.43 -6.12 3.43
CA VAL A 117 19.16 -5.40 3.67
C VAL A 117 19.22 -3.91 3.31
N GLN A 118 20.39 -3.38 2.95
CA GLN A 118 20.59 -1.99 2.54
C GLN A 118 20.46 -1.76 1.02
N ALA A 119 20.28 -2.81 0.21
CA ALA A 119 20.33 -2.72 -1.26
C ALA A 119 19.01 -2.99 -1.99
N ILE A 120 17.85 -2.91 -1.34
CA ILE A 120 16.56 -2.87 -2.06
C ILE A 120 16.37 -1.43 -2.58
N THR A 121 17.25 -1.02 -3.48
CA THR A 121 16.92 0.02 -4.45
C THR A 121 15.80 -0.57 -5.30
N PHE A 122 14.63 0.02 -5.11
CA PHE A 122 13.37 -0.32 -5.76
C PHE A 122 13.50 -0.25 -7.28
N ARG A 123 14.01 -1.31 -7.90
CA ARG A 123 14.04 -1.46 -9.36
C ARG A 123 12.76 -2.17 -9.76
N ALA A 124 11.85 -1.40 -10.34
CA ALA A 124 10.65 -1.90 -10.97
C ALA A 124 11.04 -2.87 -12.10
N SER A 125 10.96 -4.16 -11.84
CA SER A 125 10.88 -5.19 -12.87
C SER A 125 9.43 -5.63 -12.95
N PHE A 126 8.73 -4.96 -13.85
CA PHE A 126 7.43 -5.34 -14.37
C PHE A 126 7.72 -6.30 -15.52
N GLU A 127 7.78 -7.60 -15.26
CA GLU A 127 7.68 -8.60 -16.34
C GLU A 127 7.03 -9.88 -15.83
N ALA A 128 6.15 -10.42 -16.69
CA ALA A 128 5.47 -11.72 -16.62
C ALA A 128 4.33 -11.91 -15.59
N VAL A 129 3.16 -11.29 -15.86
CA VAL A 129 1.85 -11.99 -15.83
C VAL A 129 0.93 -11.31 -16.86
N VAL A 130 1.03 -11.75 -18.12
CA VAL A 130 -0.07 -11.73 -19.10
C VAL A 130 -0.23 -13.16 -19.57
#